data_AF-A0AAV5NLE6-F1
#
_entry.id   AF-A0AAV5NLE6-F1
#
_cell.length_a   1.000
_cell.length_b   1.000
_cell.length_c   1.000
_cell.angle_alpha   90.00
_cell.angle_beta   90.00
_cell.angle_gamma   90.00
#
_symmetry.space_group_name_H-M   'P 1'
#
loop_
_entity.id
_entity.type
_entity.pdbx_description
1 polymer ?
#
loop_
_entity_poly.entity_id
_entity_poly.type
_entity_poly.pdbx_seq_one_letter_code
_entity_poly.pdbx_strand_id
1 'polypeptide(L)'
;MQDLTFLTEIPSEEQKAFDRYIQAARKEFILPPKDTVKRVLAEHSDLMEALKDEKDVSGVVRTLREEAFRSFLEQEAKMNAFILKHISEKFTVPEEKFDYLFDIFQKSDEEIKEKLRSFFGDYAGQIYPYIYRLSLSNTQSRRSRAGKVFEGIIYGLYDVLDYPYESQATVGSKNFQTKKLGKIVDSLLPNLEAFEQRRDKVIIGTMKTTLRERWQEVIEEINRTGLPSIYLLTVDEDISSSKVEQMANHNVILVVYRDVKAQDTLVKKRNVVSFEDYFFDEIPQNLEYWAK
;
A
#
# COMPACT_ATOMS: atom_id res chain seq x y z
N MET A 1 33.06 -0.38 32.66
CA MET A 1 32.49 -0.87 31.39
C MET A 1 31.08 -1.31 31.70
N GLN A 2 30.07 -0.55 31.24
CA GLN A 2 28.70 -1.07 31.24
C GLN A 2 28.71 -2.34 30.40
N ASP A 3 28.09 -3.39 30.92
CA ASP A 3 27.97 -4.67 30.25
C ASP A 3 27.08 -4.45 29.01
N LEU A 4 27.71 -4.18 27.86
CA LEU A 4 27.06 -3.99 26.55
C LEU A 4 26.55 -5.33 25.97
N THR A 5 26.45 -6.37 26.81
CA THR A 5 25.94 -7.69 26.42
C THR A 5 24.45 -7.58 26.08
N PHE A 6 24.18 -7.57 24.78
CA PHE A 6 22.86 -7.69 24.17
C PHE A 6 21.87 -6.59 24.56
N LEU A 7 21.90 -5.50 23.80
CA LEU A 7 20.84 -4.49 23.86
C LEU A 7 19.50 -5.11 23.49
N THR A 8 18.51 -4.95 24.37
CA THR A 8 17.12 -5.32 24.10
C THR A 8 16.38 -4.23 23.32
N GLU A 9 16.83 -2.98 23.42
CA GLU A 9 16.24 -1.80 22.80
C GLU A 9 17.34 -0.82 22.34
N ILE A 10 17.02 0.04 21.37
CA ILE A 10 17.90 1.15 20.97
C ILE A 10 17.95 2.16 22.14
N PRO A 11 19.12 2.68 22.54
CA PRO A 11 19.21 3.73 23.53
C PRO A 11 18.28 4.92 23.20
N SER A 12 17.60 5.45 24.22
CA SER A 12 16.60 6.52 24.04
C SER A 12 17.16 7.75 23.33
N GLU A 13 18.43 8.06 23.55
CA GLU A 13 19.15 9.18 22.94
C GLU A 13 19.35 8.99 21.43
N GLU A 14 19.50 7.74 20.96
CA GLU A 14 19.75 7.43 19.56
C GLU A 14 18.49 7.10 18.76
N GLN A 15 17.44 6.60 19.41
CA GLN A 15 16.19 6.16 18.76
C GLN A 15 15.59 7.23 17.82
N LYS A 16 15.51 8.48 18.29
CA LYS A 16 14.97 9.59 17.48
C LYS A 16 15.88 9.94 16.30
N ALA A 17 17.20 9.85 16.49
CA ALA A 17 18.17 10.10 15.43
C ALA A 17 18.12 9.01 14.36
N PHE A 18 18.00 7.75 14.76
CA PHE A 18 17.84 6.62 13.85
C PHE A 18 16.55 6.71 13.05
N ASP A 19 15.43 7.09 13.67
CA ASP A 19 14.16 7.30 12.98
C ASP A 19 14.27 8.39 11.90
N ARG A 20 14.95 9.50 12.19
CA ARG A 20 15.21 10.56 11.20
C ARG A 20 16.11 10.08 10.09
N TYR A 21 17.13 9.28 10.41
CA TYR A 21 18.03 8.71 9.42
C TYR A 21 17.31 7.76 8.45
N ILE A 22 16.44 6.88 8.95
CA ILE A 22 15.58 6.03 8.11
C ILE A 22 14.68 6.89 7.21
N GLN A 23 14.08 7.96 7.75
CA GLN A 23 13.21 8.85 6.96
C GLN A 23 13.98 9.59 5.86
N ALA A 24 15.21 10.03 6.13
CA ALA A 24 16.07 10.70 5.16
C ALA A 24 16.46 9.72 4.03
N ALA A 25 16.98 8.53 4.38
CA ALA A 25 17.31 7.49 3.42
C ALA A 25 16.09 7.07 2.59
N ARG A 26 14.90 6.97 3.18
CA ARG A 26 13.68 6.66 2.43
C ARG A 26 13.37 7.68 1.34
N LYS A 27 13.54 8.97 1.61
CA LYS A 27 13.30 10.03 0.61
C LYS A 27 14.29 9.99 -0.54
N GLU A 28 15.50 9.51 -0.29
CA GLU A 28 16.56 9.39 -1.29
C GLU A 28 16.42 8.12 -2.15
N PHE A 29 16.15 6.98 -1.52
CA PHE A 29 16.20 5.68 -2.19
C PHE A 29 14.86 5.18 -2.73
N ILE A 30 13.73 5.62 -2.15
CA ILE A 30 12.41 5.07 -2.46
C ILE A 30 11.55 6.12 -3.16
N LEU A 31 11.15 5.82 -4.40
CA LEU A 31 10.22 6.65 -5.16
C LEU A 31 8.89 6.79 -4.40
N PRO A 32 8.26 7.99 -4.43
CA PRO A 32 6.89 8.16 -3.94
C PRO A 32 5.90 7.23 -4.65
N PRO A 33 4.79 6.81 -3.99
CA PRO A 33 3.76 5.97 -4.61
C PRO A 33 3.21 6.55 -5.91
N LYS A 34 2.96 7.87 -5.95
CA LYS A 34 2.46 8.57 -7.15
C LYS A 34 3.41 8.40 -8.34
N ASP A 35 4.70 8.54 -8.12
CA ASP A 35 5.71 8.44 -9.18
C ASP A 35 5.96 6.97 -9.56
N THR A 36 5.82 6.05 -8.60
CA THR A 36 5.84 4.60 -8.87
C THR A 36 4.71 4.23 -9.82
N VAL A 37 3.48 4.67 -9.53
CA VAL A 37 2.30 4.40 -10.37
C VAL A 37 2.47 5.00 -11.76
N LYS A 38 2.89 6.27 -11.86
CA LYS A 38 3.15 6.92 -13.16
C LYS A 38 4.15 6.14 -14.01
N ARG A 39 5.26 5.70 -13.39
CA ARG A 39 6.29 4.95 -14.10
C ARG A 39 5.75 3.61 -14.59
N VAL A 40 5.08 2.84 -13.72
CA VAL A 40 4.57 1.50 -14.06
C VAL A 40 3.48 1.58 -15.14
N LEU A 41 2.59 2.58 -15.09
CA LEU A 41 1.61 2.82 -16.15
C LEU A 41 2.28 3.17 -17.49
N ALA A 42 3.37 3.94 -17.48
CA ALA A 42 4.11 4.30 -18.69
C ALA A 42 4.89 3.11 -19.28
N GLU A 43 5.55 2.33 -18.42
CA GLU A 43 6.32 1.13 -18.79
C GLU A 43 5.43 0.01 -19.36
N HIS A 44 4.15 -0.01 -18.99
CA HIS A 44 3.14 -0.98 -19.46
C HIS A 44 1.97 -0.31 -20.19
N SER A 45 2.30 0.66 -21.05
CA SER A 45 1.31 1.37 -21.87
C SER A 45 0.59 0.45 -22.85
N ASP A 46 1.25 -0.61 -23.31
CA ASP A 46 0.67 -1.68 -24.13
C ASP A 46 -0.53 -2.35 -23.44
N LEU A 47 -0.43 -2.64 -22.14
CA LEU A 47 -1.54 -3.18 -21.36
C LEU A 47 -2.72 -2.19 -21.25
N MET A 48 -2.42 -0.88 -21.22
CA MET A 48 -3.44 0.17 -21.17
C MET A 48 -4.16 0.32 -22.51
N GLU A 49 -3.41 0.23 -23.61
CA GLU A 49 -3.97 0.28 -24.96
C GLU A 49 -4.88 -0.93 -25.23
N ALA A 50 -4.43 -2.12 -24.85
CA ALA A 50 -5.21 -3.35 -25.00
C ALA A 50 -6.46 -3.41 -24.11
N LEU A 51 -6.50 -2.66 -23.00
CA LEU A 51 -7.59 -2.69 -22.03
C LEU A 51 -8.96 -2.40 -22.64
N LYS A 52 -9.05 -1.48 -23.59
CA LYS A 52 -10.32 -1.10 -24.25
C LYS A 52 -10.94 -2.26 -25.04
N ASP A 53 -10.10 -3.10 -25.64
CA ASP A 53 -10.53 -4.20 -26.50
C ASP A 53 -10.64 -5.52 -25.73
N GLU A 54 -9.61 -5.88 -24.97
CA GLU A 54 -9.53 -7.16 -24.25
C GLU A 54 -10.34 -7.17 -22.95
N LYS A 55 -10.55 -6.00 -22.36
CA LYS A 55 -11.28 -5.80 -21.09
C LYS A 55 -10.74 -6.64 -19.93
N ASP A 56 -9.47 -7.05 -19.95
CA ASP A 56 -8.85 -7.80 -18.85
C ASP A 56 -8.37 -6.90 -17.71
N VAL A 57 -9.32 -6.26 -17.02
CA VAL A 57 -9.00 -5.36 -15.92
C VAL A 57 -8.30 -6.10 -14.78
N SER A 58 -8.72 -7.34 -14.48
CA SER A 58 -8.13 -8.13 -13.40
C SER A 58 -6.66 -8.46 -13.67
N GLY A 59 -6.33 -8.91 -14.88
CA GLY A 59 -4.95 -9.19 -15.29
C GLY A 59 -4.07 -7.95 -15.28
N VAL A 60 -4.61 -6.83 -15.77
CA VAL A 60 -3.92 -5.52 -15.75
C VAL A 60 -3.61 -5.06 -14.33
N VAL A 61 -4.61 -5.04 -13.43
CA VAL A 61 -4.41 -4.62 -12.04
C VAL A 61 -3.38 -5.51 -11.34
N ARG A 62 -3.43 -6.82 -11.56
CA ARG A 62 -2.48 -7.78 -10.98
C ARG A 62 -1.05 -7.48 -11.45
N THR A 63 -0.85 -7.34 -12.76
CA THR A 63 0.45 -7.09 -13.37
C THR A 63 1.06 -5.77 -12.87
N LEU A 64 0.33 -4.66 -12.97
CA LEU A 64 0.84 -3.35 -12.55
C LEU A 64 1.19 -3.33 -11.05
N ARG A 65 0.42 -4.03 -10.20
CA ARG A 65 0.72 -4.12 -8.76
C ARG A 65 1.98 -4.94 -8.49
N GLU A 66 2.17 -6.05 -9.18
CA GLU A 66 3.36 -6.89 -9.04
C GLU A 66 4.62 -6.14 -9.47
N GLU A 67 4.58 -5.43 -10.59
CA GLU A 67 5.70 -4.63 -11.10
C GLU A 67 6.04 -3.46 -10.17
N ALA A 68 5.02 -2.74 -9.70
CA ALA A 68 5.19 -1.67 -8.72
C ALA A 68 5.82 -2.18 -7.41
N PHE A 69 5.43 -3.38 -6.96
CA PHE A 69 5.97 -3.98 -5.74
C PHE A 69 7.41 -4.49 -5.95
N ARG A 70 7.69 -5.15 -7.07
CA ARG A 70 9.04 -5.64 -7.41
C ARG A 70 10.05 -4.51 -7.42
N SER A 71 9.76 -3.43 -8.14
CA SER A 71 10.68 -2.29 -8.18
C SER A 71 10.83 -1.59 -6.82
N PHE A 72 9.78 -1.57 -6.00
CA PHE A 72 9.88 -1.07 -4.63
C PHE A 72 10.80 -1.95 -3.77
N LEU A 73 10.73 -3.28 -3.89
CA LEU A 73 11.59 -4.19 -3.11
C LEU A 73 13.07 -3.99 -3.43
N GLU A 74 13.42 -3.74 -4.70
CA GLU A 74 14.81 -3.41 -5.07
C GLU A 74 15.30 -2.11 -4.43
N GLN A 75 14.46 -1.07 -4.42
CA GLN A 75 14.76 0.22 -3.79
C GLN A 75 14.89 0.08 -2.27
N GLU A 76 13.98 -0.67 -1.64
CA GLU A 76 14.03 -0.94 -0.20
C GLU A 76 15.28 -1.75 0.18
N ALA A 77 15.68 -2.74 -0.63
CA ALA A 77 16.90 -3.50 -0.42
C ALA A 77 18.16 -2.61 -0.48
N LYS A 78 18.24 -1.72 -1.49
CA LYS A 78 19.33 -0.73 -1.62
C LYS A 78 19.37 0.22 -0.42
N MET A 79 18.21 0.72 0.00
CA MET A 79 18.10 1.59 1.19
C MET A 79 18.55 0.87 2.47
N ASN A 80 18.10 -0.37 2.69
CA ASN A 80 18.47 -1.14 3.87
C ASN A 80 19.98 -1.41 3.90
N ALA A 81 20.56 -1.79 2.76
CA ALA A 81 22.00 -1.98 2.65
C ALA A 81 22.77 -0.68 2.95
N PHE A 82 22.30 0.46 2.44
CA PHE A 82 22.89 1.77 2.74
C PHE A 82 22.85 2.10 4.24
N ILE A 83 21.68 1.97 4.88
CA ILE A 83 21.51 2.27 6.31
C ILE A 83 22.43 1.39 7.15
N LEU A 84 22.44 0.08 6.91
CA LEU A 84 23.24 -0.87 7.71
C LEU A 84 24.74 -0.71 7.45
N LYS A 85 25.15 -0.36 6.23
CA LYS A 85 26.55 -0.07 5.91
C LYS A 85 27.11 1.08 6.73
N HIS A 86 26.31 2.13 6.95
CA HIS A 86 26.76 3.35 7.62
C HIS A 86 26.36 3.40 9.10
N ILE A 87 25.84 2.31 9.67
CA ILE A 87 25.28 2.36 11.03
C ILE A 87 26.35 2.59 12.10
N SER A 88 27.53 1.99 11.96
CA SER A 88 28.69 2.21 12.85
C SER A 88 29.31 3.60 12.71
N GLU A 89 29.11 4.28 11.59
CA GLU A 89 29.60 5.66 11.41
C GLU A 89 28.62 6.71 11.98
N LYS A 90 27.43 6.29 12.39
CA LYS A 90 26.31 7.20 12.74
C LYS A 90 25.82 7.07 14.17
N PHE A 91 26.12 5.95 14.83
CA PHE A 91 25.56 5.60 16.12
C PHE A 91 26.66 5.01 17.00
N THR A 92 26.70 5.46 18.24
CA THR A 92 27.76 5.18 19.22
C THR A 92 27.83 3.70 19.52
N VAL A 93 26.66 3.07 19.71
CA VAL A 93 26.58 1.65 20.06
C VAL A 93 27.20 0.76 18.96
N PRO A 94 26.79 0.89 17.68
CA PRO A 94 27.44 0.18 16.60
C PRO A 94 28.91 0.60 16.37
N GLU A 95 29.28 1.86 16.62
CA GLU A 95 30.66 2.36 16.51
C GLU A 95 31.60 1.65 17.50
N GLU A 96 31.27 1.71 18.80
CA GLU A 96 32.08 1.13 19.87
C GLU A 96 32.35 -0.36 19.63
N LYS A 97 31.35 -1.11 19.17
CA LYS A 97 31.55 -2.53 18.86
C LYS A 97 32.42 -2.72 17.63
N PHE A 98 32.22 -1.89 16.60
CA PHE A 98 32.97 -1.98 15.36
C PHE A 98 34.47 -1.74 15.58
N ASP A 99 34.85 -0.84 16.50
CA ASP A 99 36.25 -0.56 16.80
C ASP A 99 37.01 -1.79 17.34
N TYR A 100 36.35 -2.67 18.09
CA TYR A 100 36.97 -3.93 18.55
C TYR A 100 37.31 -4.91 17.41
N LEU A 101 36.81 -4.67 16.19
CA LEU A 101 37.15 -5.48 15.02
C LEU A 101 38.65 -5.39 14.71
N PHE A 102 39.27 -4.23 14.90
CA PHE A 102 40.69 -4.01 14.59
C PHE A 102 41.61 -4.85 15.49
N ASP A 103 41.21 -5.12 16.73
CA ASP A 103 41.96 -5.95 17.68
C ASP A 103 42.02 -7.42 17.26
N ILE A 104 41.03 -7.88 16.48
CA ILE A 104 40.97 -9.27 15.98
C ILE A 104 42.08 -9.52 14.97
N PHE A 105 42.38 -8.53 14.12
CA PHE A 105 43.41 -8.64 13.09
C PHE A 105 44.84 -8.64 13.64
N GLN A 106 45.04 -8.43 14.93
CA GLN A 106 46.35 -8.54 15.60
C GLN A 106 46.65 -9.97 16.11
N LYS A 107 45.82 -10.97 15.78
CA LYS A 107 45.91 -12.36 16.28
C LYS A 107 46.42 -13.32 15.21
N SER A 108 46.70 -14.57 15.58
CA SER A 108 47.12 -15.62 14.63
C SER A 108 45.98 -16.06 13.70
N ASP A 109 46.32 -16.64 12.54
CA ASP A 109 45.35 -17.06 11.51
C ASP A 109 44.28 -18.04 12.03
N GLU A 110 44.64 -19.00 12.88
CA GLU A 110 43.68 -19.91 13.51
C GLU A 110 42.73 -19.19 14.48
N GLU A 111 43.25 -18.24 15.28
CA GLU A 111 42.45 -17.45 16.22
C GLU A 111 41.53 -16.45 15.52
N ILE A 112 41.96 -15.89 14.38
CA ILE A 112 41.17 -14.90 13.62
C ILE A 112 39.82 -15.50 13.21
N LYS A 113 39.79 -16.74 12.69
CA LYS A 113 38.54 -17.35 12.22
C LYS A 113 37.52 -17.57 13.34
N GLU A 114 37.98 -17.97 14.52
CA GLU A 114 37.09 -18.13 15.69
C GLU A 114 36.61 -16.78 16.21
N LYS A 115 37.52 -15.81 16.33
CA LYS A 115 37.19 -14.47 16.82
C LYS A 115 36.28 -13.69 15.89
N LEU A 116 36.46 -13.80 14.57
CA LEU A 116 35.54 -13.19 13.60
C LEU A 116 34.13 -13.78 13.72
N ARG A 117 34.00 -15.10 13.90
CA ARG A 117 32.70 -15.75 14.12
C ARG A 117 32.01 -15.21 15.37
N SER A 118 32.73 -15.13 16.49
CA SER A 118 32.21 -14.56 17.73
C SER A 118 31.82 -13.08 17.55
N PHE A 119 32.70 -12.31 16.91
CA PHE A 119 32.49 -10.88 16.69
C PHE A 119 31.24 -10.58 15.87
N PHE A 120 31.07 -11.24 14.72
CA PHE A 120 29.89 -10.99 13.88
C PHE A 120 28.59 -11.44 14.57
N GLY A 121 28.64 -12.52 15.38
CA GLY A 121 27.51 -12.92 16.22
C GLY A 121 27.14 -11.87 17.26
N ASP A 122 28.12 -11.39 18.03
CA ASP A 122 27.92 -10.35 19.03
C ASP A 122 27.46 -9.02 18.42
N TYR A 123 28.11 -8.60 17.33
CA TYR A 123 27.80 -7.36 16.62
C TYR A 123 26.36 -7.41 16.09
N ALA A 124 25.98 -8.51 15.43
CA ALA A 124 24.61 -8.71 14.95
C ALA A 124 23.59 -8.66 16.11
N GLY A 125 23.91 -9.29 17.25
CA GLY A 125 23.08 -9.24 18.44
C GLY A 125 22.91 -7.83 19.00
N GLN A 126 23.99 -7.05 19.05
CA GLN A 126 23.99 -5.69 19.59
C GLN A 126 23.25 -4.70 18.70
N ILE A 127 23.38 -4.81 17.36
CA ILE A 127 22.66 -3.94 16.43
C ILE A 127 21.24 -4.43 16.12
N TYR A 128 20.84 -5.61 16.65
CA TYR A 128 19.53 -6.20 16.37
C TYR A 128 18.35 -5.26 16.65
N PRO A 129 18.33 -4.46 17.75
CA PRO A 129 17.26 -3.48 17.96
C PRO A 129 17.11 -2.46 16.82
N TYR A 130 18.21 -2.06 16.16
CA TYR A 130 18.20 -1.18 14.99
C TYR A 130 17.65 -1.90 13.76
N ILE A 131 18.05 -3.15 13.53
CA ILE A 131 17.52 -3.99 12.45
C ILE A 131 16.00 -4.18 12.62
N TYR A 132 15.55 -4.46 13.85
CA TYR A 132 14.15 -4.61 14.18
C TYR A 132 13.37 -3.32 13.93
N ARG A 133 13.90 -2.18 14.40
CA ARG A 133 13.26 -0.87 14.18
C ARG A 133 13.16 -0.51 12.69
N LEU A 134 14.21 -0.77 11.91
CA LEU A 134 14.21 -0.60 10.46
C LEU A 134 13.14 -1.49 9.81
N SER A 135 13.08 -2.76 10.20
CA SER A 135 12.10 -3.74 9.70
C SER A 135 10.66 -3.35 10.00
N LEU A 136 10.39 -2.82 11.20
CA LEU A 136 9.10 -2.26 11.57
C LEU A 136 8.74 -1.04 10.71
N SER A 137 9.69 -0.12 10.53
CA SER A 137 9.51 1.06 9.67
C SER A 137 9.23 0.68 8.21
N ASN A 138 9.92 -0.34 7.68
CA ASN A 138 9.69 -0.89 6.34
C ASN A 138 8.31 -1.51 6.22
N THR A 139 7.87 -2.30 7.21
CA THR A 139 6.54 -2.91 7.22
C THR A 139 5.43 -1.85 7.19
N GLN A 140 5.55 -0.79 7.98
CA GLN A 140 4.57 0.31 7.96
C GLN A 140 4.59 1.07 6.62
N SER A 141 5.79 1.28 6.05
CA SER A 141 5.95 1.82 4.70
C SER A 141 5.19 1.00 3.67
N ARG A 142 5.44 -0.32 3.63
CA ARG A 142 4.81 -1.26 2.70
C ARG A 142 3.28 -1.20 2.78
N ARG A 143 2.71 -1.21 3.98
CA ARG A 143 1.25 -1.12 4.19
C ARG A 143 0.67 0.17 3.61
N SER A 144 1.28 1.31 3.91
CA SER A 144 0.83 2.61 3.40
C SER A 144 0.97 2.71 1.88
N ARG A 145 2.13 2.29 1.35
CA ARG A 145 2.41 2.35 -0.10
C ARG A 145 1.51 1.42 -0.90
N ALA A 146 1.25 0.19 -0.42
CA ALA A 146 0.41 -0.76 -1.13
C ALA A 146 -1.02 -0.20 -1.36
N GLY A 147 -1.59 0.49 -0.38
CA GLY A 147 -2.86 1.19 -0.53
C GLY A 147 -2.79 2.28 -1.60
N LYS A 148 -1.81 3.19 -1.49
CA LYS A 148 -1.66 4.32 -2.43
C LYS A 148 -1.30 3.91 -3.86
N VAL A 149 -0.56 2.83 -4.04
CA VAL A 149 -0.28 2.26 -5.36
C VAL A 149 -1.56 1.66 -5.95
N PHE A 150 -2.36 0.93 -5.15
CA PHE A 150 -3.61 0.38 -5.64
C PHE A 150 -4.62 1.46 -6.04
N GLU A 151 -4.84 2.48 -5.19
CA GLU A 151 -5.65 3.66 -5.53
C GLU A 151 -5.17 4.31 -6.84
N GLY A 152 -3.86 4.56 -6.95
CA GLY A 152 -3.28 5.21 -8.12
C GLY A 152 -3.41 4.39 -9.41
N ILE A 153 -3.32 3.07 -9.34
CA ILE A 153 -3.56 2.20 -10.50
C ILE A 153 -5.01 2.34 -10.96
N ILE A 154 -5.99 2.25 -10.04
CA ILE A 154 -7.41 2.41 -10.39
C ILE A 154 -7.68 3.78 -11.04
N TYR A 155 -7.08 4.85 -10.52
CA TYR A 155 -7.15 6.17 -11.14
C TYR A 155 -6.58 6.19 -12.56
N GLY A 156 -5.41 5.56 -12.77
CA GLY A 156 -4.84 5.42 -14.11
C GLY A 156 -5.76 4.67 -15.08
N LEU A 157 -6.51 3.67 -14.60
CA LEU A 157 -7.50 2.97 -15.41
C LEU A 157 -8.71 3.86 -15.76
N TYR A 158 -9.18 4.69 -14.81
CA TYR A 158 -10.21 5.70 -15.11
C TYR A 158 -9.73 6.68 -16.18
N ASP A 159 -8.48 7.16 -16.07
CA ASP A 159 -7.87 8.08 -17.05
C ASP A 159 -7.79 7.44 -18.44
N VAL A 160 -7.33 6.18 -18.54
CA VAL A 160 -7.19 5.45 -19.81
C VAL A 160 -8.54 5.21 -20.49
N LEU A 161 -9.58 4.96 -19.69
CA LEU A 161 -10.94 4.71 -20.18
C LEU A 161 -11.78 5.99 -20.33
N ASP A 162 -11.16 7.17 -20.14
CA ASP A 162 -11.80 8.47 -20.26
C ASP A 162 -13.01 8.63 -19.32
N TYR A 163 -12.98 7.98 -18.14
CA TYR A 163 -14.03 8.09 -17.14
C TYR A 163 -13.85 9.32 -16.27
N PRO A 164 -14.83 10.26 -16.23
CA PRO A 164 -14.76 11.39 -15.34
C PRO A 164 -14.81 10.92 -13.89
N TYR A 165 -13.87 11.38 -13.08
CA TYR A 165 -13.86 11.10 -11.66
C TYR A 165 -13.23 12.26 -10.89
N GLU A 166 -13.64 12.38 -9.64
CA GLU A 166 -12.97 13.21 -8.65
C GLU A 166 -12.41 12.35 -7.53
N SER A 167 -11.21 12.70 -7.07
CA SER A 167 -10.59 12.08 -5.90
C SER A 167 -10.26 13.13 -4.85
N GLN A 168 -10.04 12.68 -3.60
CA GLN A 168 -9.57 13.59 -2.54
C GLN A 168 -8.25 14.28 -2.89
N ALA A 169 -7.40 13.62 -3.70
CA ALA A 169 -6.11 14.16 -4.13
C ALA A 169 -6.28 15.30 -5.14
N THR A 170 -7.34 15.27 -5.96
CA THR A 170 -7.60 16.26 -7.02
C THR A 170 -8.39 17.46 -6.51
N VAL A 171 -9.41 17.23 -5.68
CA VAL A 171 -10.39 18.27 -5.27
C VAL A 171 -10.10 18.84 -3.88
N GLY A 172 -9.16 18.23 -3.14
CA GLY A 172 -8.77 18.63 -1.79
C GLY A 172 -9.74 18.15 -0.72
N SER A 173 -9.21 17.60 0.38
CA SER A 173 -9.99 16.94 1.45
C SER A 173 -11.06 17.84 2.10
N LYS A 174 -10.89 19.17 2.04
CA LYS A 174 -11.85 20.13 2.62
C LYS A 174 -13.19 20.14 1.87
N ASN A 175 -13.18 20.03 0.54
CA ASN A 175 -14.39 20.09 -0.29
C ASN A 175 -15.26 18.83 -0.13
N PHE A 176 -14.63 17.66 0.04
CA PHE A 176 -15.33 16.41 0.37
C PHE A 176 -15.94 16.46 1.79
N GLN A 177 -15.18 16.94 2.77
CA GLN A 177 -15.63 17.04 4.16
C GLN A 177 -16.81 18.01 4.34
N THR A 178 -16.80 19.14 3.64
CA THR A 178 -17.92 20.10 3.67
C THR A 178 -19.23 19.51 3.12
N LYS A 179 -19.14 18.48 2.27
CA LYS A 179 -20.28 17.84 1.61
C LYS A 179 -20.63 16.47 2.22
N LYS A 180 -20.18 16.21 3.46
CA LYS A 180 -20.41 14.97 4.23
C LYS A 180 -19.82 13.70 3.59
N LEU A 181 -18.96 13.79 2.58
CA LEU A 181 -18.15 12.65 2.14
C LEU A 181 -16.97 12.52 3.11
N GLY A 182 -16.90 11.42 3.85
CA GLY A 182 -15.81 11.19 4.80
C GLY A 182 -14.51 10.79 4.13
N LYS A 183 -13.48 10.64 4.97
CA LYS A 183 -12.11 10.32 4.55
C LYS A 183 -11.97 8.99 3.79
N ILE A 184 -12.98 8.12 3.84
CA ILE A 184 -12.97 6.77 3.27
C ILE A 184 -13.31 6.77 1.77
N VAL A 185 -13.91 7.84 1.25
CA VAL A 185 -14.22 7.93 -0.19
C VAL A 185 -12.96 8.27 -0.96
N ASP A 186 -12.49 7.33 -1.77
CA ASP A 186 -11.28 7.49 -2.58
C ASP A 186 -11.61 8.10 -3.95
N SER A 187 -12.67 7.61 -4.60
CA SER A 187 -13.16 8.13 -5.89
C SER A 187 -14.65 8.44 -5.88
N LEU A 188 -15.04 9.43 -6.67
CA LEU A 188 -16.43 9.80 -6.94
C LEU A 188 -16.62 9.99 -8.45
N LEU A 189 -17.55 9.27 -9.07
CA LEU A 189 -17.84 9.37 -10.50
C LEU A 189 -19.30 9.81 -10.72
N PRO A 190 -19.57 10.78 -11.63
CA PRO A 190 -18.57 11.50 -12.43
C PRO A 190 -17.83 12.60 -11.66
N ASN A 191 -18.48 13.27 -10.69
CA ASN A 191 -17.91 14.38 -9.93
C ASN A 191 -18.78 14.74 -8.71
N LEU A 192 -18.31 15.70 -7.91
CA LEU A 192 -18.98 16.15 -6.68
C LEU A 192 -20.25 16.97 -6.93
N GLU A 193 -20.36 17.63 -8.08
CA GLU A 193 -21.59 18.35 -8.45
C GLU A 193 -22.74 17.36 -8.71
N ALA A 194 -22.46 16.30 -9.48
CA ALA A 194 -23.41 15.21 -9.72
C ALA A 194 -23.88 14.55 -8.41
N PHE A 195 -22.98 14.37 -7.45
CA PHE A 195 -23.32 13.85 -6.13
C PHE A 195 -24.28 14.76 -5.36
N GLU A 196 -24.09 16.08 -5.42
CA GLU A 196 -25.01 17.03 -4.78
C GLU A 196 -26.38 17.06 -5.43
N GLN A 197 -26.44 16.91 -6.76
CA GLN A 197 -27.70 16.87 -7.49
C GLN A 197 -28.46 15.56 -7.23
N ARG A 198 -27.79 14.41 -7.31
CA ARG A 198 -28.44 13.10 -7.17
C ARG A 198 -27.50 11.98 -6.70
N ARG A 199 -27.43 11.79 -5.37
CA ARG A 199 -26.51 10.85 -4.70
C ARG A 199 -26.66 9.38 -5.13
N ASP A 200 -27.86 8.93 -5.49
CA ASP A 200 -28.14 7.56 -5.96
C ASP A 200 -27.79 7.32 -7.44
N LYS A 201 -27.31 8.36 -8.14
CA LYS A 201 -26.82 8.27 -9.52
C LYS A 201 -25.34 8.57 -9.66
N VAL A 202 -24.57 8.44 -8.59
CA VAL A 202 -23.11 8.49 -8.69
C VAL A 202 -22.50 7.18 -8.21
N ILE A 203 -21.26 6.93 -8.62
CA ILE A 203 -20.46 5.83 -8.08
C ILE A 203 -19.51 6.39 -7.03
N ILE A 204 -19.58 5.80 -5.84
CA ILE A 204 -18.72 6.13 -4.71
C ILE A 204 -17.79 4.95 -4.50
N GLY A 205 -16.51 5.14 -4.80
CA GLY A 205 -15.48 4.11 -4.69
C GLY A 205 -14.63 4.28 -3.44
N THR A 206 -14.35 3.17 -2.77
CA THR A 206 -13.33 3.05 -1.72
C THR A 206 -12.44 1.85 -2.03
N MET A 207 -11.15 1.96 -1.80
CA MET A 207 -10.17 0.94 -2.20
C MET A 207 -9.42 0.40 -0.97
N LYS A 208 -9.47 -0.91 -0.78
CA LYS A 208 -8.69 -1.60 0.26
C LYS A 208 -7.95 -2.78 -0.34
N THR A 209 -6.63 -2.83 -0.12
CA THR A 209 -5.82 -3.97 -0.61
C THR A 209 -6.22 -5.29 0.04
N THR A 210 -6.43 -5.28 1.36
CA THR A 210 -6.97 -6.41 2.13
C THR A 210 -8.09 -5.93 3.03
N LEU A 211 -9.15 -6.73 3.18
CA LEU A 211 -10.33 -6.34 3.93
C LEU A 211 -10.14 -6.56 5.43
N ARG A 212 -9.72 -7.78 5.82
CA ARG A 212 -9.72 -8.24 7.23
C ARG A 212 -11.01 -7.84 7.97
N GLU A 213 -10.94 -7.10 9.06
CA GLU A 213 -12.03 -6.43 9.77
C GLU A 213 -12.30 -4.99 9.29
N ARG A 214 -11.34 -4.37 8.59
CA ARG A 214 -11.37 -2.95 8.18
C ARG A 214 -12.45 -2.57 7.18
N TRP A 215 -13.15 -3.54 6.61
CA TRP A 215 -14.33 -3.28 5.79
C TRP A 215 -15.51 -2.72 6.62
N GLN A 216 -15.52 -2.96 7.94
CA GLN A 216 -16.52 -2.40 8.85
C GLN A 216 -16.47 -0.86 8.87
N GLU A 217 -15.29 -0.26 8.68
CA GLU A 217 -15.13 1.20 8.53
C GLU A 217 -16.00 1.76 7.39
N VAL A 218 -16.20 0.98 6.31
CA VAL A 218 -17.02 1.38 5.16
C VAL A 218 -18.51 1.41 5.54
N ILE A 219 -18.95 0.44 6.35
CA ILE A 219 -20.33 0.40 6.86
C ILE A 219 -20.59 1.55 7.81
N GLU A 220 -19.66 1.81 8.74
CA GLU A 220 -19.74 2.97 9.63
C GLU A 220 -19.88 4.26 8.84
N GLU A 221 -19.14 4.39 7.73
CA GLU A 221 -19.23 5.56 6.86
C GLU A 221 -20.59 5.70 6.19
N ILE A 222 -21.13 4.62 5.60
CA ILE A 222 -22.48 4.61 5.01
C ILE A 222 -23.52 5.05 6.04
N ASN A 223 -23.48 4.44 7.23
CA ASN A 223 -24.44 4.73 8.30
C ASN A 223 -24.32 6.18 8.80
N ARG A 224 -23.09 6.70 8.90
CA ARG A 224 -22.81 8.07 9.38
C ARG A 224 -23.24 9.14 8.39
N THR A 225 -23.13 8.87 7.09
CA THR A 225 -23.30 9.88 6.02
C THR A 225 -24.59 9.72 5.23
N GLY A 226 -25.26 8.57 5.35
CA GLY A 226 -26.47 8.24 4.60
C GLY A 226 -26.19 8.04 3.11
N LEU A 227 -25.01 7.49 2.76
CA LEU A 227 -24.68 7.17 1.37
C LEU A 227 -25.56 6.02 0.88
N PRO A 228 -26.04 6.06 -0.38
CA PRO A 228 -26.95 5.03 -0.89
C PRO A 228 -26.25 3.69 -1.08
N SER A 229 -25.02 3.70 -1.60
CA SER A 229 -24.16 2.53 -1.72
C SER A 229 -22.70 2.95 -1.84
N ILE A 230 -21.78 2.02 -1.56
CA ILE A 230 -20.35 2.19 -1.81
C ILE A 230 -19.83 0.98 -2.57
N TYR A 231 -19.07 1.23 -3.62
CA TYR A 231 -18.23 0.25 -4.30
C TYR A 231 -16.91 0.11 -3.53
N LEU A 232 -16.74 -1.02 -2.86
CA LEU A 232 -15.51 -1.37 -2.16
C LEU A 232 -14.65 -2.22 -3.09
N LEU A 233 -13.65 -1.58 -3.70
CA LEU A 233 -12.68 -2.24 -4.57
C LEU A 233 -11.62 -2.91 -3.71
N THR A 234 -11.36 -4.19 -3.98
CA THR A 234 -10.34 -4.94 -3.28
C THR A 234 -9.63 -5.94 -4.16
N VAL A 235 -8.42 -6.26 -3.74
CA VAL A 235 -7.52 -7.25 -4.33
C VAL A 235 -7.22 -8.35 -3.30
N ASP A 236 -8.09 -8.45 -2.29
CA ASP A 236 -8.14 -9.56 -1.34
C ASP A 236 -8.75 -10.77 -2.07
N GLU A 237 -8.08 -11.91 -2.01
CA GLU A 237 -8.52 -13.14 -2.67
C GLU A 237 -9.23 -14.09 -1.68
N ASP A 238 -9.10 -13.83 -0.37
CA ASP A 238 -9.69 -14.64 0.70
C ASP A 238 -10.89 -13.91 1.33
N ILE A 239 -12.07 -14.15 0.75
CA ILE A 239 -13.30 -13.46 1.12
C ILE A 239 -14.39 -14.48 1.45
N SER A 240 -14.81 -14.50 2.72
CA SER A 240 -15.89 -15.39 3.16
C SER A 240 -17.27 -14.92 2.68
N SER A 241 -18.15 -15.88 2.36
CA SER A 241 -19.56 -15.60 2.03
C SER A 241 -20.28 -14.81 3.12
N SER A 242 -20.00 -15.11 4.40
CA SER A 242 -20.60 -14.40 5.54
C SER A 242 -20.26 -12.91 5.56
N LYS A 243 -19.02 -12.55 5.21
CA LYS A 243 -18.58 -11.15 5.12
C LYS A 243 -19.30 -10.42 3.99
N VAL A 244 -19.42 -11.08 2.84
CA VAL A 244 -20.13 -10.56 1.66
C VAL A 244 -21.63 -10.35 1.94
N GLU A 245 -22.27 -11.25 2.67
CA GLU A 245 -23.66 -11.10 3.10
C GLU A 245 -23.86 -9.90 4.04
N GLN A 246 -22.94 -9.70 4.98
CA GLN A 246 -22.97 -8.53 5.87
C GLN A 246 -22.79 -7.22 5.09
N MET A 247 -21.90 -7.20 4.09
CA MET A 247 -21.74 -6.08 3.17
C MET A 247 -23.01 -5.79 2.37
N ALA A 248 -23.67 -6.84 1.86
CA ALA A 248 -24.91 -6.72 1.10
C ALA A 248 -26.01 -6.00 1.91
N ASN A 249 -26.16 -6.37 3.17
CA ASN A 249 -27.15 -5.80 4.08
C ASN A 249 -26.93 -4.30 4.37
N HIS A 250 -25.76 -3.76 4.04
CA HIS A 250 -25.38 -2.35 4.27
C HIS A 250 -25.08 -1.61 2.97
N ASN A 251 -25.59 -2.09 1.82
CA ASN A 251 -25.40 -1.49 0.50
C ASN A 251 -23.92 -1.32 0.10
N VAL A 252 -23.05 -2.23 0.54
CA VAL A 252 -21.67 -2.32 0.06
C VAL A 252 -21.62 -3.31 -1.11
N ILE A 253 -21.21 -2.80 -2.26
CA ILE A 253 -20.96 -3.59 -3.47
C ILE A 253 -19.47 -3.86 -3.52
N LEU A 254 -19.09 -5.13 -3.50
CA LEU A 254 -17.70 -5.55 -3.46
C LEU A 254 -17.19 -5.77 -4.89
N VAL A 255 -16.10 -5.09 -5.25
CA VAL A 255 -15.44 -5.25 -6.55
C VAL A 255 -14.14 -6.03 -6.34
N VAL A 256 -14.00 -7.16 -7.03
CA VAL A 256 -12.89 -8.11 -6.85
C VAL A 256 -12.32 -8.55 -8.19
N TYR A 257 -11.23 -9.32 -8.19
CA TYR A 257 -10.76 -9.98 -9.40
C TYR A 257 -11.81 -10.95 -9.98
N ARG A 258 -11.79 -11.13 -11.30
CA ARG A 258 -12.69 -12.02 -12.05
C ARG A 258 -12.70 -13.45 -11.51
N ASP A 259 -11.52 -14.00 -11.23
CA ASP A 259 -11.34 -15.34 -10.67
C ASP A 259 -11.87 -15.45 -9.24
N VAL A 260 -11.70 -14.41 -8.41
CA VAL A 260 -12.31 -14.32 -7.07
C VAL A 260 -13.83 -14.29 -7.17
N LYS A 261 -14.40 -13.47 -8.07
CA LYS A 261 -15.85 -13.44 -8.32
C LYS A 261 -16.39 -14.80 -8.79
N ALA A 262 -15.61 -15.54 -9.57
CA ALA A 262 -15.98 -16.84 -10.12
C ALA A 262 -15.97 -17.99 -9.09
N GLN A 263 -15.45 -17.78 -7.88
CA GLN A 263 -15.48 -18.79 -6.81
C GLN A 263 -16.93 -19.21 -6.49
N ASP A 264 -17.16 -20.50 -6.24
CA ASP A 264 -18.50 -21.08 -6.00
C ASP A 264 -19.28 -20.37 -4.87
N THR A 265 -18.56 -19.89 -3.86
CA THR A 265 -19.11 -19.17 -2.71
C THR A 265 -19.60 -17.76 -3.05
N LEU A 266 -19.05 -17.14 -4.10
CA LEU A 266 -19.25 -15.72 -4.47
C LEU A 266 -19.98 -15.52 -5.79
N VAL A 267 -19.96 -16.49 -6.70
CA VAL A 267 -20.51 -16.36 -8.06
C VAL A 267 -22.00 -15.98 -8.06
N LYS A 268 -22.79 -16.53 -7.11
CA LYS A 268 -24.22 -16.24 -6.97
C LYS A 268 -24.53 -14.94 -6.18
N LYS A 269 -23.53 -14.28 -5.60
CA LYS A 269 -23.71 -13.08 -4.78
C LYS A 269 -23.84 -11.86 -5.68
N ARG A 270 -25.01 -11.21 -5.68
CA ARG A 270 -25.29 -10.05 -6.54
C ARG A 270 -24.55 -8.78 -6.13
N ASN A 271 -24.17 -8.66 -4.87
CA ASN A 271 -23.38 -7.53 -4.37
C ASN A 271 -21.87 -7.75 -4.53
N VAL A 272 -21.45 -8.75 -5.31
CA VAL A 272 -20.05 -8.96 -5.70
C VAL A 272 -19.99 -8.88 -7.20
N VAL A 273 -19.16 -7.98 -7.71
CA VAL A 273 -18.90 -7.77 -9.13
C VAL A 273 -17.41 -7.92 -9.39
N SER A 274 -17.04 -8.34 -10.60
CA SER A 274 -15.64 -8.33 -11.00
C SER A 274 -15.16 -6.92 -11.32
N PHE A 275 -13.85 -6.69 -11.37
CA PHE A 275 -13.31 -5.43 -11.90
C PHE A 275 -13.82 -5.17 -13.32
N GLU A 276 -13.98 -6.20 -14.13
CA GLU A 276 -14.49 -6.09 -15.48
C GLU A 276 -15.93 -5.60 -15.52
N ASP A 277 -16.83 -6.22 -14.76
CA ASP A 277 -18.22 -5.77 -14.65
C ASP A 277 -18.26 -4.32 -14.13
N TYR A 278 -17.43 -3.99 -13.14
CA TYR A 278 -17.36 -2.64 -12.58
C TYR A 278 -16.95 -1.59 -13.64
N PHE A 279 -15.85 -1.83 -14.35
CA PHE A 279 -15.31 -0.87 -15.30
C PHE A 279 -16.10 -0.81 -16.60
N PHE A 280 -16.62 -1.93 -17.11
CA PHE A 280 -17.23 -1.99 -18.44
C PHE A 280 -18.75 -2.08 -18.46
N ASP A 281 -19.39 -2.35 -17.32
CA ASP A 281 -20.86 -2.38 -17.22
C ASP A 281 -21.38 -1.32 -16.22
N GLU A 282 -20.96 -1.37 -14.96
CA GLU A 282 -21.51 -0.51 -13.89
C GLU A 282 -21.18 0.98 -14.10
N ILE A 283 -19.91 1.31 -14.38
CA ILE A 283 -19.50 2.70 -14.65
C ILE A 283 -20.21 3.27 -15.89
N PRO A 284 -20.15 2.63 -17.08
CA PRO A 284 -20.82 3.18 -18.26
C PRO A 284 -22.33 3.36 -18.08
N GLN A 285 -23.03 2.39 -17.47
CA GLN A 285 -24.47 2.50 -17.19
C GLN A 285 -24.79 3.68 -16.26
N ASN A 286 -23.94 3.94 -15.27
CA ASN A 286 -24.10 5.10 -14.39
C ASN A 286 -23.87 6.42 -15.14
N LEU A 287 -22.82 6.49 -15.95
CA LEU A 287 -22.46 7.70 -16.72
C LEU A 287 -23.48 8.04 -17.81
N GLU A 288 -24.15 7.05 -18.41
CA GLU A 288 -25.22 7.27 -19.39
C GLU A 288 -26.34 8.17 -18.85
N TYR A 289 -26.63 8.11 -17.55
CA TYR A 289 -27.60 8.99 -16.91
C TYR A 289 -27.23 10.48 -17.00
N TRP A 290 -25.93 10.79 -16.91
CA TRP A 290 -25.38 12.15 -16.89
C TRP A 290 -25.00 12.68 -18.27
N ALA A 291 -25.01 11.84 -19.31
CA ALA A 291 -24.76 12.24 -20.70
C ALA A 291 -25.96 12.97 -21.35
N LYS A 292 -26.99 13.31 -20.57
CA LYS A 292 -28.25 13.93 -21.01
C LYS A 292 -28.22 15.45 -20.93
#